data_AF-E0CXM8-F1
#
_entry.id   AF-E0CXM8-F1
#
_cell.length_a   1.000
_cell.length_b   1.000
_cell.length_c   1.000
_cell.angle_alpha   90.00
_cell.angle_beta   90.00
_cell.angle_gamma   90.00
#
_symmetry.space_group_name_H-M   'P 1'
#
loop_
_entity.id
_entity.type
_entity.pdbx_description
1 polymer ?
#
loop_
_entity_poly.entity_id
_entity_poly.type
_entity_poly.pdbx_seq_one_letter_code
_entity_poly.pdbx_strand_id
1 'polypeptide(L)'
;MSALRPLLLLLLHLCPGLGPGHGSEAKVVRSCAETRQVLGARGYSLNLIPPSLISGEHLQVCPQEYTCCSSETEQKLIRDAEVTFRGLVEDSGSFLIHTLAARHRKFNEFFREMLSISQHSLAQLFSHSYGRLYSQHAVIFNSLFSGLRDYYEKSGEGLDDTLADFWAQLLERAFPLLHPQYSFPPDFLLCLTRLTSTADGSLQPFGDSPRRLRLQISRALVAARALVQGLETGRNVVSEALKMVSCCWLRNSKDPFPLNWLLSPLG
;
A
#
# COMPACT_ATOMS: atom_id res chain seq x y z
N MET A 1 2.70 -17.98 42.85
CA MET A 1 1.75 -17.11 42.11
C MET A 1 1.68 -17.64 40.67
N SER A 2 1.21 -18.84 40.37
CA SER A 2 -0.06 -19.53 40.71
C SER A 2 -1.31 -18.83 40.20
N ALA A 3 -1.43 -18.72 38.88
CA ALA A 3 -2.71 -18.47 38.20
C ALA A 3 -2.84 -19.20 36.85
N LEU A 4 -2.09 -20.28 36.60
CA LEU A 4 -2.14 -21.03 35.34
C LEU A 4 -2.51 -22.52 35.47
N ARG A 5 -2.72 -23.02 36.70
CA ARG A 5 -3.13 -24.41 36.95
C ARG A 5 -4.64 -24.73 36.94
N PRO A 6 -5.61 -23.79 37.08
CA PRO A 6 -7.01 -24.18 37.10
C PRO A 6 -7.66 -24.24 35.70
N LEU A 7 -7.04 -23.66 34.67
CA LEU A 7 -7.58 -23.65 33.30
C LEU A 7 -7.32 -24.95 32.52
N LEU A 8 -6.29 -25.73 32.92
CA LEU A 8 -5.97 -27.01 32.27
C LEU A 8 -6.85 -28.19 32.75
N LEU A 9 -7.59 -28.02 33.85
CA LEU A 9 -8.47 -29.07 34.40
C LEU A 9 -9.92 -28.98 33.91
N LEU A 10 -10.32 -27.89 33.24
CA LEU A 10 -11.68 -27.77 32.71
C LEU A 10 -11.87 -28.38 31.30
N LEU A 11 -10.78 -28.77 30.62
CA LEU A 11 -10.82 -29.35 29.27
C LEU A 11 -10.89 -30.89 29.26
N LEU A 12 -10.91 -31.56 30.42
CA LEU A 12 -10.95 -33.02 30.53
C LEU A 12 -12.36 -33.61 30.75
N HIS A 13 -13.42 -32.78 30.76
CA HIS A 13 -14.80 -33.25 31.00
C HIS A 13 -15.71 -33.37 29.77
N LEU A 14 -15.16 -33.43 28.55
CA LEU A 14 -15.97 -33.63 27.33
C LEU A 14 -15.57 -34.82 26.45
N CYS A 15 -14.89 -35.82 27.01
CA CYS A 15 -14.77 -37.13 26.37
C CYS A 15 -15.66 -38.15 27.09
N PRO A 16 -16.84 -38.50 26.56
CA PRO A 16 -17.50 -39.74 26.93
C PRO A 16 -16.60 -40.89 26.51
N GLY A 17 -16.11 -41.65 27.50
CA GLY A 17 -15.29 -42.83 27.29
C GLY A 17 -16.04 -43.91 26.51
N LEU A 18 -15.33 -44.51 25.55
CA LEU A 18 -15.77 -45.65 24.76
C LEU A 18 -15.76 -46.91 25.65
N GLY A 19 -16.93 -47.37 26.08
CA GLY A 19 -17.11 -48.67 26.72
C GLY A 19 -17.25 -49.81 25.69
N PRO A 20 -16.89 -51.05 26.03
CA PRO A 20 -16.93 -52.16 25.09
C PRO A 20 -18.33 -52.81 25.02
N GLY A 21 -18.85 -52.92 23.79
CA GLY A 21 -19.84 -53.92 23.41
C GLY A 21 -21.31 -53.48 23.46
N HIS A 22 -21.91 -53.27 22.28
CA HIS A 22 -22.96 -54.14 21.73
C HIS A 22 -22.94 -53.97 20.21
N GLY A 23 -22.82 -55.08 19.49
CA GLY A 23 -22.86 -55.09 18.04
C GLY A 23 -24.20 -54.56 17.54
N SER A 24 -24.17 -53.39 16.91
CA SER A 24 -25.13 -53.03 15.89
C SER A 24 -24.30 -52.75 14.65
N GLU A 25 -24.37 -53.69 13.70
CA GLU A 25 -23.91 -53.51 12.34
C GLU A 25 -24.65 -52.28 11.78
N ALA A 26 -24.08 -51.09 11.97
CA ALA A 26 -24.54 -49.91 11.27
C ALA A 26 -24.25 -50.19 9.80
N LYS A 27 -25.27 -50.64 9.07
CA LYS A 27 -25.29 -50.70 7.61
C LYS A 27 -24.70 -49.38 7.13
N VAL A 28 -23.44 -49.39 6.70
CA VAL A 28 -22.80 -48.22 6.09
C VAL A 28 -23.65 -47.90 4.88
N VAL A 29 -24.49 -46.86 5.02
CA VAL A 29 -25.44 -46.47 4.00
C VAL A 29 -24.61 -45.97 2.81
N ARG A 30 -24.43 -46.83 1.81
CA ARG A 30 -23.73 -46.52 0.55
C ARG A 30 -24.59 -45.61 -0.34
N SER A 31 -25.13 -44.50 0.19
CA SER A 31 -26.06 -43.63 -0.51
C SER A 31 -25.43 -42.28 -0.84
N CYS A 32 -25.64 -41.82 -2.06
CA CYS A 32 -25.24 -40.48 -2.52
C CYS A 32 -26.40 -39.49 -2.53
N ALA A 33 -27.48 -39.77 -1.79
CA ALA A 33 -28.70 -38.95 -1.80
C ALA A 33 -28.44 -37.48 -1.40
N GLU A 34 -27.61 -37.24 -0.38
CA GLU A 34 -27.24 -35.89 0.06
C GLU A 34 -26.39 -35.16 -0.99
N THR A 35 -25.37 -35.82 -1.56
CA THR A 35 -24.55 -35.25 -2.64
C THR A 35 -25.39 -34.91 -3.87
N ARG A 36 -26.35 -35.77 -4.23
CA ARG A 36 -27.31 -35.52 -5.32
C ARG A 36 -28.17 -34.30 -5.03
N GLN A 37 -28.62 -34.12 -3.80
CA GLN A 37 -29.40 -32.94 -3.40
C GLN A 37 -28.55 -31.65 -3.50
N VAL A 38 -27.34 -31.65 -2.94
CA VAL A 38 -26.47 -30.46 -2.91
C VAL A 38 -26.01 -30.07 -4.31
N LEU A 39 -25.51 -31.01 -5.11
CA LEU A 39 -25.05 -30.72 -6.47
C LEU A 39 -26.23 -30.44 -7.41
N GLY A 40 -27.37 -31.11 -7.22
CA GLY A 40 -28.60 -30.80 -7.94
C GLY A 40 -29.06 -29.36 -7.70
N ALA A 41 -29.02 -28.87 -6.45
CA ALA A 41 -29.31 -27.48 -6.12
C ALA A 41 -28.31 -26.48 -6.75
N ARG A 42 -27.08 -26.93 -7.05
CA ARG A 42 -26.06 -26.16 -7.79
C ARG A 42 -26.17 -26.31 -9.32
N GLY A 43 -27.22 -26.94 -9.85
CA GLY A 43 -27.44 -27.08 -11.29
C GLY A 43 -26.65 -28.20 -11.97
N TYR A 44 -26.19 -29.20 -11.22
CA TYR A 44 -25.57 -30.40 -11.79
C TYR A 44 -26.64 -31.39 -12.25
N SER A 45 -26.38 -32.07 -13.38
CA SER A 45 -27.26 -33.12 -13.86
C SER A 45 -27.23 -34.31 -12.92
N LEU A 46 -28.38 -34.68 -12.37
CA LEU A 46 -28.52 -35.84 -11.48
C LEU A 46 -28.20 -37.18 -12.17
N ASN A 47 -28.11 -37.20 -13.50
CA ASN A 47 -27.71 -38.38 -14.27
C ASN A 47 -26.20 -38.64 -14.19
N LEU A 48 -25.40 -37.61 -13.89
CA LEU A 48 -23.93 -37.70 -13.80
C LEU A 48 -23.45 -38.08 -12.40
N ILE A 49 -24.35 -38.09 -11.43
CA ILE A 49 -24.08 -38.40 -10.02
C ILE A 49 -24.65 -39.80 -9.74
N PRO A 50 -23.85 -40.79 -9.35
CA PRO A 50 -24.35 -42.13 -9.03
C PRO A 50 -25.34 -42.11 -7.85
N PRO A 51 -26.30 -43.03 -7.77
CA PRO A 51 -27.23 -43.15 -6.64
C PRO A 51 -26.57 -43.70 -5.37
N SER A 52 -25.47 -44.45 -5.54
CA SER A 52 -24.70 -45.11 -4.48
C SER A 52 -23.20 -44.86 -4.64
N LEU A 53 -22.42 -45.12 -3.59
CA LEU A 53 -20.96 -45.03 -3.64
C LEU A 53 -20.36 -45.88 -4.76
N ILE A 54 -19.41 -45.32 -5.50
CA ILE A 54 -18.58 -45.99 -6.53
C ILE A 54 -17.10 -45.96 -6.13
N SER A 55 -16.27 -46.83 -6.71
CA SER A 55 -14.81 -46.73 -6.55
C SER A 55 -14.30 -45.41 -7.11
N GLY A 56 -13.36 -44.75 -6.43
CA GLY A 56 -12.80 -43.45 -6.82
C GLY A 56 -11.49 -43.50 -7.58
N GLU A 57 -11.06 -44.67 -8.08
CA GLU A 57 -9.81 -44.82 -8.85
C GLU A 57 -9.73 -43.92 -10.10
N HIS A 58 -10.88 -43.51 -10.65
CA HIS A 58 -10.96 -42.59 -11.79
C HIS A 58 -10.75 -41.11 -11.43
N LEU A 59 -10.64 -40.78 -10.14
CA LEU A 59 -10.47 -39.41 -9.66
C LEU A 59 -9.02 -38.95 -9.76
N GLN A 60 -8.83 -37.69 -10.15
CA GLN A 60 -7.51 -37.08 -10.32
C GLN A 60 -7.11 -36.14 -9.20
N VAL A 61 -8.08 -35.47 -8.56
CA VAL A 61 -7.84 -34.45 -7.54
C VAL A 61 -8.36 -34.90 -6.19
N CYS A 62 -9.57 -35.46 -6.15
CA CYS A 62 -10.14 -36.03 -4.96
C CYS A 62 -9.40 -37.34 -4.56
N PRO A 63 -9.35 -37.68 -3.26
CA PRO A 63 -8.77 -38.93 -2.81
C PRO A 63 -9.42 -40.13 -3.51
N GLN A 64 -8.60 -41.12 -3.88
CA GLN A 64 -9.03 -42.33 -4.59
C GLN A 64 -9.68 -43.34 -3.63
N GLU A 65 -10.75 -42.91 -2.96
CA GLU A 65 -11.59 -43.71 -2.05
C GLU A 65 -13.00 -43.88 -2.61
N TYR A 66 -13.90 -44.56 -1.89
CA TYR A 66 -15.31 -44.64 -2.31
C TYR A 66 -15.94 -43.25 -2.38
N THR A 67 -16.54 -42.91 -3.52
CA THR A 67 -16.96 -41.55 -3.86
C THR A 67 -18.38 -41.51 -4.46
N CYS A 68 -18.98 -40.32 -4.43
CA CYS A 68 -20.22 -39.98 -5.13
C CYS A 68 -19.98 -39.13 -6.38
N CYS A 69 -18.73 -38.92 -6.79
CA CYS A 69 -18.36 -38.10 -7.94
C CYS A 69 -17.83 -38.97 -9.08
N SER A 70 -18.40 -38.80 -10.28
CA SER A 70 -17.81 -39.29 -11.54
C SER A 70 -16.69 -38.36 -12.01
N SER A 71 -15.82 -38.80 -12.92
CA SER A 71 -14.76 -37.96 -13.49
C SER A 71 -15.31 -36.68 -14.14
N GLU A 72 -16.45 -36.76 -14.83
CA GLU A 72 -17.09 -35.59 -15.42
C GLU A 72 -17.59 -34.60 -14.34
N THR A 73 -18.12 -35.13 -13.23
CA THR A 73 -18.55 -34.31 -12.08
C THR A 73 -17.35 -33.65 -11.41
N GLU A 74 -16.25 -34.38 -11.23
CA GLU A 74 -14.99 -33.85 -10.68
C GLU A 74 -14.42 -32.73 -11.58
N GLN A 75 -14.34 -32.95 -12.90
CA GLN A 75 -13.86 -31.94 -13.86
C GLN A 75 -14.75 -30.70 -13.90
N LYS A 76 -16.08 -30.87 -13.79
CA LYS A 76 -17.00 -29.72 -13.72
C LYS A 76 -16.82 -28.96 -12.40
N LEU A 77 -16.70 -29.66 -11.27
CA LEU A 77 -16.43 -29.05 -9.97
C LEU A 77 -15.11 -28.28 -9.95
N ILE A 78 -14.05 -28.82 -10.56
CA ILE A 78 -12.75 -28.13 -10.69
C ILE A 78 -12.91 -26.83 -11.47
N ARG A 79 -13.59 -26.87 -12.64
CA ARG A 79 -13.84 -25.66 -13.45
C ARG A 79 -14.67 -24.62 -12.71
N ASP A 80 -15.74 -25.04 -12.04
CA ASP A 80 -16.60 -24.14 -11.27
C ASP A 80 -15.85 -23.52 -10.08
N ALA A 81 -15.00 -24.30 -9.40
CA ALA A 81 -14.15 -23.81 -8.33
C ALA A 81 -13.12 -22.80 -8.84
N GLU A 82 -12.49 -23.07 -9.99
CA GLU A 82 -11.55 -22.14 -10.65
C GLU A 82 -12.22 -20.81 -11.01
N VAL A 83 -13.40 -20.87 -11.67
CA VAL A 83 -14.15 -19.67 -12.06
C VAL A 83 -14.57 -18.87 -10.83
N THR A 84 -15.05 -19.54 -9.79
CA THR A 84 -15.48 -18.91 -8.54
C THR A 84 -14.30 -18.26 -7.83
N PHE A 85 -13.19 -18.98 -7.68
CA PHE A 85 -11.98 -18.46 -7.04
C PHE A 85 -11.41 -17.26 -7.81
N ARG A 86 -11.31 -17.36 -9.14
CA ARG A 86 -10.85 -16.27 -9.99
C ARG A 86 -11.74 -15.03 -9.82
N GLY A 87 -13.06 -15.19 -9.89
CA GLY A 87 -14.00 -14.09 -9.68
C GLY A 87 -13.81 -13.40 -8.32
N LEU A 88 -13.70 -14.18 -7.24
CA LEU A 88 -13.47 -13.62 -5.89
C LEU A 88 -12.15 -12.85 -5.78
N VAL A 89 -11.08 -13.35 -6.40
CA VAL A 89 -9.76 -12.69 -6.41
C VAL A 89 -9.79 -11.43 -7.27
N GLU A 90 -10.40 -11.47 -8.45
CA GLU A 90 -10.54 -10.33 -9.34
C GLU A 90 -11.37 -9.21 -8.71
N ASP A 91 -12.49 -9.55 -8.07
CA ASP A 91 -13.35 -8.58 -7.39
C ASP A 91 -12.62 -7.89 -6.23
N SER A 92 -11.98 -8.69 -5.37
CA SER A 92 -11.21 -8.19 -4.23
C SER A 92 -10.02 -7.34 -4.69
N GLY A 93 -9.33 -7.80 -5.73
CA GLY A 93 -8.19 -7.11 -6.33
C GLY A 93 -8.56 -5.80 -7.00
N SER A 94 -9.65 -5.79 -7.77
CA SER A 94 -10.21 -4.61 -8.41
C SER A 94 -10.56 -3.53 -7.39
N PHE A 95 -11.23 -3.92 -6.30
CA PHE A 95 -11.53 -3.02 -5.19
C PHE A 95 -10.26 -2.35 -4.61
N LEU A 96 -9.20 -3.13 -4.37
CA LEU A 96 -7.93 -2.61 -3.86
C LEU A 96 -7.25 -1.66 -4.85
N ILE A 97 -7.20 -2.02 -6.13
CA ILE A 97 -6.62 -1.17 -7.19
C ILE A 97 -7.35 0.17 -7.26
N HIS A 98 -8.69 0.15 -7.29
CA HIS A 98 -9.51 1.36 -7.33
C HIS A 98 -9.30 2.22 -6.09
N THR A 99 -9.28 1.60 -4.91
CA THR A 99 -9.06 2.30 -3.64
C THR A 99 -7.69 2.97 -3.60
N LEU A 100 -6.62 2.26 -3.94
CA LEU A 100 -5.26 2.80 -3.96
C LEU A 100 -5.13 3.95 -4.97
N ALA A 101 -5.70 3.79 -6.16
CA ALA A 101 -5.71 4.84 -7.19
C ALA A 101 -6.48 6.09 -6.73
N ALA A 102 -7.64 5.93 -6.08
CA ALA A 102 -8.42 7.05 -5.55
C ALA A 102 -7.68 7.78 -4.43
N ARG A 103 -7.05 7.05 -3.50
CA ARG A 103 -6.26 7.64 -2.41
C ARG A 103 -5.03 8.37 -2.93
N HIS A 104 -4.32 7.78 -3.89
CA HIS A 104 -3.20 8.42 -4.58
C HIS A 104 -3.62 9.77 -5.18
N ARG A 105 -4.67 9.77 -6.01
CA ARG A 105 -5.15 11.00 -6.68
C ARG A 105 -5.54 12.07 -5.67
N LYS A 106 -6.37 11.70 -4.68
CA LYS A 106 -6.87 12.64 -3.68
C LYS A 106 -5.74 13.27 -2.86
N PHE A 107 -4.77 12.48 -2.43
CA PHE A 107 -3.65 13.01 -1.65
C PHE A 107 -2.71 13.86 -2.50
N ASN A 108 -2.43 13.44 -3.73
CA ASN A 108 -1.57 14.19 -4.64
C ASN A 108 -2.18 15.56 -5.01
N GLU A 109 -3.49 15.61 -5.28
CA GLU A 109 -4.22 16.86 -5.53
C GLU A 109 -4.18 17.78 -4.31
N PHE A 110 -4.52 17.26 -3.13
CA PHE A 110 -4.46 17.99 -1.88
C PHE A 110 -3.08 18.62 -1.63
N PHE A 111 -1.99 17.87 -1.82
CA PHE A 111 -0.65 18.37 -1.55
C PHE A 111 -0.20 19.43 -2.56
N ARG A 112 -0.53 19.25 -3.85
CA ARG A 112 -0.29 20.25 -4.91
C ARG A 112 -1.05 21.54 -4.63
N GLU A 113 -2.31 21.43 -4.23
CA GLU A 113 -3.14 22.57 -3.87
C GLU A 113 -2.58 23.30 -2.64
N MET A 114 -2.15 22.55 -1.61
CA MET A 114 -1.53 23.13 -0.41
C MET A 114 -0.27 23.95 -0.74
N LEU A 115 0.60 23.48 -1.64
CA LEU A 115 1.75 24.26 -2.12
C LEU A 115 1.31 25.54 -2.86
N SER A 116 0.29 25.44 -3.72
CA SER A 116 -0.26 26.57 -4.48
C SER A 116 -0.88 27.63 -3.57
N ILE A 117 -1.72 27.21 -2.62
CA ILE A 117 -2.35 28.08 -1.63
C ILE A 117 -1.26 28.76 -0.78
N SER A 118 -0.25 28.00 -0.32
CA SER A 118 0.86 28.57 0.46
C SER A 118 1.63 29.64 -0.32
N GLN A 119 1.89 29.42 -1.61
CA GLN A 119 2.53 30.43 -2.47
C GLN A 119 1.66 31.68 -2.61
N HIS A 120 0.37 31.50 -2.86
CA HIS A 120 -0.57 32.59 -3.03
C HIS A 120 -0.74 33.41 -1.74
N SER A 121 -0.91 32.75 -0.60
CA SER A 121 -1.03 33.39 0.70
C SER A 121 0.23 34.16 1.08
N LEU A 122 1.42 33.60 0.82
CA LEU A 122 2.68 34.33 1.02
C LEU A 122 2.73 35.59 0.15
N ALA A 123 2.43 35.46 -1.15
CA ALA A 123 2.46 36.57 -2.08
C ALA A 123 1.48 37.68 -1.68
N GLN A 124 0.27 37.31 -1.24
CA GLN A 124 -0.75 38.26 -0.78
C GLN A 124 -0.29 39.00 0.48
N LEU A 125 0.18 38.26 1.51
CA LEU A 125 0.66 38.85 2.76
C LEU A 125 1.86 39.77 2.52
N PHE A 126 2.82 39.35 1.70
CA PHE A 126 4.05 40.11 1.48
C PHE A 126 3.81 41.31 0.57
N SER A 127 2.89 41.20 -0.40
CA SER A 127 2.44 42.36 -1.18
C SER A 127 1.76 43.40 -0.29
N HIS A 128 0.96 42.96 0.70
CA HIS A 128 0.31 43.86 1.63
C HIS A 128 1.30 44.54 2.59
N SER A 129 2.25 43.80 3.16
CA SER A 129 3.19 44.32 4.15
C SER A 129 4.38 45.08 3.56
N TYR A 130 4.91 44.65 2.40
CA TYR A 130 6.14 45.19 1.81
C TYR A 130 5.92 45.90 0.48
N GLY A 131 4.72 45.81 -0.12
CA GLY A 131 4.34 46.53 -1.32
C GLY A 131 5.35 46.36 -2.47
N ARG A 132 5.88 47.49 -2.94
CA ARG A 132 6.82 47.54 -4.07
C ARG A 132 8.13 46.79 -3.80
N LEU A 133 8.57 46.72 -2.56
CA LEU A 133 9.81 46.01 -2.20
C LEU A 133 9.68 44.52 -2.49
N TYR A 134 8.55 43.92 -2.12
CA TYR A 134 8.26 42.54 -2.46
C TYR A 134 8.11 42.34 -3.97
N SER A 135 7.34 43.20 -4.66
CA SER A 135 7.09 43.01 -6.10
C SER A 135 8.37 43.04 -6.94
N GLN A 136 9.38 43.83 -6.54
CA GLN A 136 10.70 43.87 -7.19
C GLN A 136 11.55 42.60 -6.98
N HIS A 137 11.27 41.82 -5.94
CA HIS A 137 12.05 40.64 -5.55
C HIS A 137 11.22 39.35 -5.49
N ALA A 138 9.97 39.37 -5.95
CA ALA A 138 9.05 38.24 -5.91
C ALA A 138 9.59 36.99 -6.63
N VAL A 139 10.50 37.17 -7.59
CA VAL A 139 11.16 36.06 -8.30
C VAL A 139 11.87 35.09 -7.35
N ILE A 140 12.46 35.55 -6.25
CA ILE A 140 13.18 34.70 -5.28
C ILE A 140 12.20 33.72 -4.62
N PHE A 141 11.03 34.22 -4.22
CA PHE A 141 9.97 33.41 -3.61
C PHE A 141 9.32 32.47 -4.63
N ASN A 142 9.08 32.94 -5.86
CA ASN A 142 8.54 32.11 -6.93
C ASN A 142 9.48 30.95 -7.30
N SER A 143 10.79 31.20 -7.35
CA SER A 143 11.79 30.17 -7.57
C SER A 143 11.82 29.13 -6.45
N LEU A 144 11.71 29.56 -5.18
CA LEU A 144 11.57 28.64 -4.04
C LEU A 144 10.38 27.69 -4.25
N PHE A 145 9.17 28.22 -4.48
CA PHE A 145 7.98 27.38 -4.69
C PHE A 145 8.04 26.54 -5.97
N SER A 146 8.76 26.98 -7.00
CA SER A 146 9.07 26.13 -8.16
C SER A 146 9.92 24.94 -7.74
N GLY A 147 11.02 25.16 -7.04
CA GLY A 147 11.89 24.09 -6.56
C GLY A 147 11.20 23.12 -5.61
N LEU A 148 10.32 23.59 -4.71
CA LEU A 148 9.52 22.71 -3.85
C LEU A 148 8.58 21.79 -4.67
N ARG A 149 7.95 22.33 -5.73
CA ARG A 149 7.11 21.53 -6.65
C ARG A 149 7.94 20.57 -7.47
N ASP A 150 9.07 21.00 -8.01
CA ASP A 150 9.96 20.15 -8.81
C ASP A 150 10.53 18.99 -7.97
N TYR A 151 10.91 19.24 -6.70
CA TYR A 151 11.29 18.19 -5.76
C TYR A 151 10.16 17.17 -5.56
N TYR A 152 8.94 17.66 -5.33
CA TYR A 152 7.78 16.82 -5.08
C TYR A 152 7.37 16.00 -6.31
N GLU A 153 7.41 16.59 -7.51
CA GLU A 153 6.88 15.98 -8.74
C GLU A 153 7.92 15.20 -9.56
N LYS A 154 9.17 15.66 -9.58
CA LYS A 154 10.18 15.18 -10.53
C LYS A 154 11.37 14.55 -9.81
N SER A 155 12.29 15.38 -9.31
CA SER A 155 13.66 14.96 -8.97
C SER A 155 13.70 14.12 -7.70
N GLY A 156 12.96 14.51 -6.65
CA GLY A 156 13.20 13.98 -5.31
C GLY A 156 14.60 14.33 -4.75
N GLU A 157 15.32 15.23 -5.43
CA GLU A 157 16.69 15.65 -5.15
C GLU A 157 16.80 17.17 -5.22
N GLY A 158 17.84 17.75 -4.61
CA GLY A 158 18.13 19.18 -4.67
C GLY A 158 17.26 20.07 -3.77
N LEU A 159 16.53 19.50 -2.80
CA LEU A 159 15.72 20.29 -1.86
C LEU A 159 16.58 21.16 -0.94
N ASP A 160 17.67 20.60 -0.41
CA ASP A 160 18.58 21.34 0.46
C ASP A 160 19.24 22.49 -0.30
N ASP A 161 19.65 22.27 -1.55
CA ASP A 161 20.22 23.30 -2.42
C ASP A 161 19.20 24.38 -2.74
N THR A 162 17.97 24.01 -3.11
CA THR A 162 16.85 24.95 -3.36
C THR A 162 16.62 25.87 -2.16
N LEU A 163 16.65 25.32 -0.94
CA LEU A 163 16.47 26.08 0.29
C LEU A 163 17.69 26.96 0.58
N ALA A 164 18.91 26.46 0.40
CA ALA A 164 20.13 27.22 0.57
C ALA A 164 20.20 28.42 -0.39
N ASP A 165 19.90 28.19 -1.67
CA ASP A 165 19.87 29.20 -2.71
C ASP A 165 18.83 30.29 -2.43
N PHE A 166 17.66 29.93 -1.91
CA PHE A 166 16.65 30.89 -1.48
C PHE A 166 17.19 31.85 -0.42
N TRP A 167 17.82 31.32 0.64
CA TRP A 167 18.35 32.16 1.73
C TRP A 167 19.55 33.00 1.28
N ALA A 168 20.42 32.46 0.42
CA ALA A 168 21.52 33.20 -0.16
C ALA A 168 21.01 34.40 -0.98
N GLN A 169 20.10 34.17 -1.92
CA GLN A 169 19.50 35.23 -2.73
C GLN A 169 18.75 36.25 -1.88
N LEU A 170 18.03 35.80 -0.84
CA LEU A 170 17.33 36.72 0.05
C LEU A 170 18.31 37.62 0.82
N LEU A 171 19.45 37.08 1.28
CA LEU A 171 20.48 37.87 1.97
C LEU A 171 21.12 38.90 1.05
N GLU A 172 21.48 38.51 -0.17
CA GLU A 172 22.10 39.41 -1.15
C GLU A 172 21.21 40.61 -1.47
N ARG A 173 19.89 40.45 -1.45
CA ARG A 173 18.94 41.56 -1.67
C ARG A 173 18.60 42.31 -0.39
N ALA A 174 18.46 41.63 0.74
CA ALA A 174 18.09 42.26 1.99
C ALA A 174 19.22 43.11 2.58
N PHE A 175 20.47 42.66 2.46
CA PHE A 175 21.60 43.31 3.12
C PHE A 175 21.85 44.77 2.65
N PRO A 176 21.83 45.09 1.34
CA PRO A 176 21.93 46.47 0.88
C PRO A 176 20.73 47.33 1.28
N LEU A 177 19.52 46.76 1.35
CA LEU A 177 18.31 47.49 1.76
C LEU A 177 18.37 47.94 3.22
N LEU A 178 19.04 47.17 4.08
CA LEU A 178 19.26 47.51 5.49
C LEU A 178 20.40 48.51 5.69
N HIS A 179 21.28 48.67 4.71
CA HIS A 179 22.47 49.53 4.79
C HIS A 179 22.61 50.44 3.57
N PRO A 180 21.61 51.29 3.28
CA PRO A 180 21.57 52.11 2.07
C PRO A 180 22.71 53.12 1.94
N GLN A 181 23.40 53.44 3.03
CA GLN A 181 24.52 54.36 3.09
C GLN A 181 25.83 53.78 2.50
N TYR A 182 25.88 52.48 2.22
CA TYR A 182 27.04 51.79 1.67
C TYR A 182 26.73 51.18 0.30
N SER A 183 27.76 51.06 -0.54
CA SER A 183 27.70 50.31 -1.79
C SER A 183 28.46 48.99 -1.62
N PHE A 184 27.81 47.88 -1.95
CA PHE A 184 28.36 46.54 -1.78
C PHE A 184 28.67 45.93 -3.15
N PRO A 185 29.94 45.65 -3.49
CA PRO A 185 30.28 44.98 -4.73
C PRO A 185 29.77 43.52 -4.72
N PRO A 186 29.49 42.91 -5.89
CA PRO A 186 28.96 41.54 -5.98
C PRO A 186 29.82 40.50 -5.24
N ASP A 187 31.14 40.62 -5.33
CA ASP A 187 32.08 39.69 -4.67
C ASP A 187 31.98 39.75 -3.14
N PHE A 188 31.65 40.92 -2.59
CA PHE A 188 31.42 41.08 -1.15
C PHE A 188 30.14 40.34 -0.73
N LEU A 189 29.05 40.50 -1.50
CA LEU A 189 27.78 39.84 -1.21
C LEU A 189 27.89 38.32 -1.36
N LEU A 190 28.64 37.84 -2.36
CA LEU A 190 28.96 36.42 -2.53
C LEU A 190 29.80 35.87 -1.37
N CYS A 191 30.76 36.64 -0.88
CA CYS A 191 31.53 36.27 0.31
C CYS A 191 30.63 36.18 1.55
N LEU A 192 29.73 37.16 1.74
CA LEU A 192 28.77 37.18 2.83
C LEU A 192 27.84 35.95 2.82
N THR A 193 27.27 35.58 1.67
CA THR A 193 26.42 34.39 1.57
C THR A 193 27.18 33.11 1.88
N ARG A 194 28.42 32.97 1.42
CA ARG A 194 29.30 31.84 1.76
C ARG A 194 29.59 31.76 3.27
N LEU A 195 29.89 32.88 3.92
CA LEU A 195 30.13 32.90 5.37
C LEU A 195 28.90 32.42 6.15
N THR A 196 27.70 32.74 5.68
CA THR A 196 26.45 32.29 6.31
C THR A 196 26.09 30.83 6.02
N SER A 197 26.65 30.22 4.97
CA SER A 197 26.39 28.81 4.62
C SER A 197 27.41 27.83 5.18
N THR A 198 28.61 28.30 5.58
CA THR A 198 29.63 27.44 6.22
C THR A 198 29.20 26.92 7.60
N ALA A 199 29.61 25.67 7.90
CA ALA A 199 29.16 24.89 9.06
C ALA A 199 29.47 25.51 10.44
N ASP A 200 30.45 26.41 10.52
CA ASP A 200 30.81 27.10 11.77
C ASP A 200 29.78 28.18 12.18
N GLY A 201 28.84 28.53 11.31
CA GLY A 201 27.67 29.34 11.67
C GLY A 201 28.00 30.71 12.26
N SER A 202 29.19 31.26 11.96
CA SER A 202 29.69 32.50 12.56
C SER A 202 28.77 33.70 12.37
N LEU A 203 27.93 33.69 11.33
CA LEU A 203 26.92 34.70 11.05
C LEU A 203 25.55 34.05 10.83
N GLN A 204 24.55 34.49 11.61
CA GLN A 204 23.15 34.05 11.50
C GLN A 204 22.21 35.24 11.24
N PRO A 205 22.24 35.86 10.04
CA PRO A 205 21.45 37.07 9.77
C PRO A 205 19.93 36.84 9.86
N PHE A 206 19.47 35.60 9.65
CA PHE A 206 18.06 35.20 9.77
C PHE A 206 17.77 34.39 11.06
N GLY A 207 18.74 34.34 11.99
CA GLY A 207 18.69 33.47 13.17
C GLY A 207 18.44 32.01 12.81
N ASP A 208 17.60 31.33 13.59
CA ASP A 208 17.25 29.92 13.40
C ASP A 208 16.26 29.65 12.25
N SER A 209 15.74 30.68 11.58
CA SER A 209 14.67 30.53 10.58
C SER A 209 15.05 29.60 9.42
N PRO A 210 16.26 29.71 8.80
CA PRO A 210 16.67 28.80 7.74
C PRO A 210 16.71 27.34 8.16
N ARG A 211 17.27 27.06 9.34
CA ARG A 211 17.36 25.71 9.90
C ARG A 211 15.98 25.12 10.19
N ARG A 212 15.09 25.89 10.84
CA ARG A 212 13.74 25.44 11.16
C ARG A 212 12.94 25.15 9.90
N LEU A 213 12.98 26.07 8.94
CA LEU A 213 12.26 25.92 7.68
C LEU A 213 12.74 24.68 6.92
N ARG A 214 14.06 24.48 6.82
CA ARG A 214 14.64 23.29 6.19
C ARG A 214 14.14 22.00 6.82
N LEU A 215 14.17 21.90 8.15
CA LEU A 215 13.71 20.69 8.84
C LEU A 215 12.22 20.42 8.62
N GLN A 216 11.38 21.45 8.68
CA GLN A 216 9.94 21.31 8.51
C GLN A 216 9.56 20.95 7.07
N ILE A 217 10.09 21.69 6.09
CA ILE A 217 9.81 21.48 4.67
C ILE A 217 10.34 20.12 4.21
N SER A 218 11.56 19.75 4.59
CA SER A 218 12.15 18.48 4.18
C SER A 218 11.35 17.29 4.71
N ARG A 219 10.99 17.30 6.00
CA ARG A 219 10.16 16.23 6.58
C ARG A 219 8.81 16.11 5.89
N ALA A 220 8.13 17.24 5.66
CA ALA A 220 6.82 17.24 5.03
C ALA A 220 6.87 16.74 3.57
N LEU A 221 7.81 17.25 2.77
CA LEU A 221 7.94 16.90 1.35
C LEU A 221 8.39 15.45 1.15
N VAL A 222 9.38 14.98 1.93
CA VAL A 222 9.83 13.58 1.88
C VAL A 222 8.68 12.65 2.22
N ALA A 223 7.95 12.92 3.32
CA ALA A 223 6.83 12.08 3.73
C ALA A 223 5.69 12.08 2.70
N ALA A 224 5.33 13.25 2.16
CA ALA A 224 4.27 13.37 1.16
C ALA A 224 4.63 12.63 -0.14
N ARG A 225 5.86 12.80 -0.64
CA ARG A 225 6.36 12.10 -1.82
C ARG A 225 6.38 10.59 -1.61
N ALA A 226 6.89 10.13 -0.47
CA ALA A 226 6.92 8.71 -0.12
C ALA A 226 5.50 8.10 -0.08
N LEU A 227 4.51 8.82 0.46
CA LEU A 227 3.12 8.36 0.49
C LEU A 227 2.53 8.21 -0.92
N VAL A 228 2.75 9.20 -1.79
CA VAL A 228 2.27 9.16 -3.18
C VAL A 228 2.91 8.01 -3.94
N GLN A 229 4.22 7.90 -3.88
CA GLN A 229 4.97 6.81 -4.52
C GLN A 229 4.56 5.44 -3.96
N GLY A 230 4.34 5.33 -2.65
CA GLY A 230 3.90 4.11 -1.99
C GLY A 230 2.51 3.66 -2.43
N LEU A 231 1.55 4.59 -2.54
CA LEU A 231 0.19 4.29 -3.03
C LEU A 231 0.18 3.84 -4.49
N GLU A 232 0.99 4.49 -5.34
CA GLU A 232 1.14 4.07 -6.74
C GLU A 232 1.83 2.71 -6.87
N THR A 233 2.93 2.51 -6.14
CA THR A 233 3.66 1.24 -6.15
C THR A 233 2.77 0.10 -5.65
N GLY A 234 2.04 0.32 -4.54
CA GLY A 234 1.09 -0.65 -4.01
C GLY A 234 0.01 -1.03 -5.03
N ARG A 235 -0.55 -0.05 -5.75
CA ARG A 235 -1.52 -0.31 -6.83
C ARG A 235 -0.91 -1.20 -7.90
N ASN A 236 0.31 -0.88 -8.35
CA ASN A 236 0.99 -1.61 -9.42
C ASN A 236 1.29 -3.06 -8.98
N VAL A 237 1.76 -3.27 -7.75
CA VAL A 237 2.00 -4.61 -7.19
C VAL A 237 0.73 -5.44 -7.15
N VAL A 238 -0.39 -4.88 -6.67
CA VAL A 238 -1.68 -5.59 -6.66
C VAL A 238 -2.10 -5.94 -8.08
N SER A 239 -1.96 -5.02 -9.04
CA SER A 239 -2.30 -5.26 -10.44
C SER A 239 -1.48 -6.40 -11.06
N GLU A 240 -0.17 -6.46 -10.79
CA GLU A 240 0.68 -7.54 -11.28
C GLU A 240 0.38 -8.87 -10.58
N ALA A 241 0.12 -8.86 -9.27
CA ALA A 241 -0.25 -10.06 -8.53
C ALA A 241 -1.54 -10.71 -9.07
N LEU A 242 -2.55 -9.91 -9.44
CA LEU A 242 -3.80 -10.44 -10.02
C LEU A 242 -3.57 -11.14 -11.36
N LYS A 243 -2.65 -10.63 -12.20
CA LYS A 243 -2.28 -11.28 -13.46
C LYS A 243 -1.62 -12.65 -13.21
N MET A 244 -0.82 -12.77 -12.15
CA MET A 244 -0.12 -14.00 -11.80
C MET A 244 -1.05 -15.08 -11.22
N VAL A 245 -2.08 -14.71 -10.47
CA VAL A 245 -3.04 -15.69 -9.90
C VAL A 245 -3.73 -16.49 -11.01
N SER A 246 -4.06 -15.84 -12.14
CA SER A 246 -4.59 -16.52 -13.33
C SER A 246 -3.59 -17.54 -13.92
N CYS A 247 -2.30 -17.22 -13.95
CA CYS A 247 -1.25 -18.10 -14.46
C CYS A 247 -0.89 -19.28 -13.53
N CYS A 248 -0.87 -19.09 -12.21
CA CYS A 248 -0.51 -20.15 -11.26
C CYS A 248 -1.55 -21.28 -11.21
N TRP A 249 -2.84 -20.96 -11.39
CA TRP A 249 -3.88 -21.98 -11.49
C TRP A 249 -3.72 -22.87 -12.73
N LEU A 250 -3.40 -22.29 -13.89
CA LEU A 250 -3.13 -23.04 -15.13
C LEU A 250 -1.95 -24.02 -15.00
N ARG A 251 -0.96 -23.72 -14.14
CA ARG A 251 0.20 -24.59 -13.92
C ARG A 251 -0.08 -25.70 -12.90
N ASN A 252 -0.89 -25.45 -11.88
CA ASN A 252 -1.17 -26.40 -10.80
C ASN A 252 -2.26 -27.45 -11.12
N SER A 253 -2.97 -27.34 -12.25
CA SER A 253 -3.86 -28.42 -12.72
C SER A 253 -3.12 -29.69 -13.19
N LYS A 254 -1.78 -29.66 -13.30
CA LYS A 254 -0.97 -30.81 -13.76
C LYS A 254 -0.12 -31.48 -12.68
N ASP A 255 0.09 -30.83 -11.53
CA ASP A 255 0.90 -31.36 -10.43
C ASP A 255 0.21 -31.08 -9.08
N PRO A 256 -0.09 -32.11 -8.25
CA PRO A 256 -0.70 -31.92 -6.95
C PRO A 256 0.34 -31.39 -5.97
N PHE A 257 0.37 -30.07 -5.73
CA PHE A 257 1.05 -29.53 -4.56
C PHE A 257 0.18 -29.68 -3.31
N PRO A 258 0.73 -30.13 -2.17
CA PRO A 258 -0.01 -30.22 -0.92
C PRO A 258 -0.47 -28.82 -0.48
N LEU A 259 -1.76 -28.69 -0.15
CA LEU A 259 -2.46 -27.49 0.34
C LEU A 259 -1.85 -26.83 1.61
N ASN A 260 -0.69 -27.28 2.09
CA ASN A 260 -0.05 -26.83 3.30
C ASN A 260 0.69 -25.47 3.17
N TRP A 261 0.84 -24.94 1.95
CA TRP A 261 1.59 -23.70 1.71
C TRP A 261 0.76 -22.41 1.83
N LEU A 262 -0.58 -22.49 1.82
CA LEU A 262 -1.46 -21.31 2.00
C LEU A 262 -1.86 -21.06 3.46
N LEU A 263 -1.51 -21.96 4.38
CA LEU A 263 -1.82 -21.89 5.82
C LEU A 263 -0.58 -21.81 6.72
N SER A 264 0.59 -21.50 6.17
CA SER A 264 1.75 -21.19 7.01
C SER A 264 1.57 -19.78 7.59
N PRO A 265 1.46 -19.61 8.92
CA PRO A 265 1.54 -18.29 9.51
C PRO A 265 2.93 -17.74 9.20
N LEU A 266 2.98 -16.49 8.74
CA LEU A 266 4.20 -15.69 8.68
C LEU A 266 4.98 -15.88 9.99
N GLY A 267 6.13 -16.53 9.90
CA GLY A 267 7.18 -16.45 10.92
C GLY A 267 7.82 -15.07 10.89
#